data_AF-A0A258E960-F1
#
_entry.id   AF-A0A258E960-F1
#
_cell.length_a   1.000
_cell.length_b   1.000
_cell.length_c   1.000
_cell.angle_alpha   90.00
_cell.angle_beta   90.00
_cell.angle_gamma   90.00
#
_symmetry.space_group_name_H-M   'P 1'
#
loop_
_entity.id
_entity.type
_entity.pdbx_description
1 polymer ?
#
loop_
_entity_poly.entity_id
_entity_poly.type
_entity_poly.pdbx_seq_one_letter_code
_entity_poly.pdbx_strand_id
1 'polypeptide(L)'
;MHTHGSDFMMGLEHFWNTWATHRKDVLLIVCGSAASWMLTEVINSTGGLHNRVTAQLKIEPFTLGETEELLLAKGCQLDRYQLIQLYMCLGGIPYYLDAIEPGKSAAQTIQELFFEKSGLLRNEFHNLYRALFKRHDVYEKVVEALSTKTYGMSRNEIIHVSGLQSGGTLTKVLVDLEESGFITSYPSLDRKQKNTIYRLSDYFTAFYFRFLQKPQSSDWMQLIDQPAHRAWEVFTFEQVCLDHVLQIKKALGISGIQAEHAAWRGTNGEKGAQIDLLIDRRDHVITICECKFHLDSFSISKDYADQLRSKISVFKDISKTKKAVNFTFVSTYGLHRNTYSNLLVQSEVTMDALFEKTE
;
A
#
# COMPACT_ATOMS: atom_id res chain seq x y z
N MET A 1 -2.82 -26.48 17.69
CA MET A 1 -2.25 -25.79 16.52
C MET A 1 -2.34 -26.76 15.35
N HIS A 2 -2.96 -26.38 14.23
CA HIS A 2 -3.09 -27.27 13.07
C HIS A 2 -1.73 -27.42 12.39
N THR A 3 -1.25 -28.65 12.25
CA THR A 3 0.00 -28.98 11.54
C THR A 3 -0.30 -30.09 10.53
N HIS A 4 0.55 -30.23 9.51
CA HIS A 4 0.39 -31.30 8.52
C HIS A 4 0.35 -32.67 9.22
N GLY A 5 -0.75 -33.41 9.09
CA GLY A 5 -0.98 -34.70 9.77
C GLY A 5 -1.63 -34.61 11.16
N SER A 6 -2.00 -33.42 11.64
CA SER A 6 -2.88 -33.32 12.82
C SER A 6 -4.33 -33.48 12.37
N ASP A 7 -5.06 -34.46 12.91
CA ASP A 7 -6.51 -34.60 12.71
C ASP A 7 -7.32 -33.50 13.46
N PHE A 8 -6.69 -32.36 13.75
CA PHE A 8 -7.27 -31.28 14.53
C PHE A 8 -8.51 -30.69 13.84
N MET A 9 -8.45 -30.44 12.53
CA MET A 9 -9.61 -29.91 11.80
C MET A 9 -10.78 -30.90 11.82
N MET A 10 -10.49 -32.19 11.67
CA MET A 10 -11.49 -33.24 11.77
C MET A 10 -12.10 -33.32 13.17
N GLY A 11 -11.27 -33.22 14.21
CA GLY A 11 -11.71 -33.19 15.61
C GLY A 11 -12.56 -31.95 15.92
N LEU A 12 -12.17 -30.79 15.40
CA LEU A 12 -12.91 -29.54 15.54
C LEU A 12 -14.26 -29.60 14.81
N GLU A 13 -14.28 -30.13 13.59
CA GLU A 13 -15.50 -30.38 12.83
C GLU A 13 -16.45 -31.30 13.58
N HIS A 14 -15.93 -32.40 14.13
CA HIS A 14 -16.73 -33.33 14.91
C HIS A 14 -17.31 -32.67 16.16
N PHE A 15 -16.46 -32.03 16.97
CA PHE A 15 -16.87 -31.30 18.17
C PHE A 15 -17.94 -30.25 17.87
N TRP A 16 -17.74 -29.47 16.81
CA TRP A 16 -18.66 -28.39 16.46
C TRP A 16 -20.03 -28.94 16.06
N ASN A 17 -20.06 -29.96 15.21
CA ASN A 17 -21.30 -30.51 14.67
C ASN A 17 -22.05 -31.40 15.67
N THR A 18 -21.37 -32.15 16.54
CA THR A 18 -22.04 -33.07 17.47
C THR A 18 -22.45 -32.43 18.79
N TRP A 19 -21.75 -31.38 19.23
CA TRP A 19 -21.97 -30.78 20.55
C TRP A 19 -22.19 -29.27 20.52
N ALA A 20 -21.27 -28.52 19.90
CA ALA A 20 -21.30 -27.05 20.00
C ALA A 20 -22.53 -26.43 19.30
N THR A 21 -22.99 -27.01 18.19
CA THR A 21 -24.14 -26.50 17.41
C THR A 21 -25.45 -26.48 18.23
N HIS A 22 -25.57 -27.31 19.26
CA HIS A 22 -26.77 -27.36 20.12
C HIS A 22 -26.71 -26.39 21.30
N ARG A 23 -25.61 -25.64 21.43
CA ARG A 23 -25.37 -24.70 22.52
C ARG A 23 -25.50 -23.26 22.05
N LYS A 24 -25.99 -22.39 22.95
CA LYS A 24 -26.14 -20.94 22.71
C LYS A 24 -25.14 -20.08 23.48
N ASP A 25 -24.27 -20.73 24.24
CA ASP A 25 -23.32 -20.16 25.19
C ASP A 25 -21.87 -20.55 24.82
N VAL A 26 -21.63 -20.87 23.55
CA VAL A 26 -20.30 -21.18 23.00
C VAL A 26 -20.06 -20.31 21.78
N LEU A 27 -18.93 -19.60 21.77
CA LEU A 27 -18.42 -18.83 20.64
C LEU A 27 -17.03 -19.36 20.28
N LEU A 28 -16.81 -19.68 19.01
CA LEU A 28 -15.49 -20.05 18.48
C LEU A 28 -14.92 -18.86 17.72
N ILE A 29 -13.73 -18.44 18.14
CA ILE A 29 -12.94 -17.42 17.44
C ILE A 29 -11.72 -18.13 16.85
N VAL A 30 -11.58 -18.04 15.53
CA VAL A 30 -10.41 -18.55 14.81
C VAL A 30 -9.63 -17.35 14.30
N CYS A 31 -8.35 -17.29 14.67
CA CYS A 31 -7.42 -16.26 14.21
C CYS A 31 -6.19 -16.92 13.56
N GLY A 32 -5.66 -16.31 12.52
CA GLY A 32 -4.45 -16.77 11.85
C GLY A 32 -3.91 -15.71 10.90
N SER A 33 -2.59 -15.69 10.74
CA SER A 33 -1.88 -14.75 9.86
C SER A 33 -1.89 -15.18 8.38
N ALA A 34 -2.13 -16.46 8.09
CA ALA A 34 -2.21 -16.98 6.73
C ALA A 34 -3.62 -16.79 6.16
N ALA A 35 -3.90 -15.58 5.64
CA ALA A 35 -5.22 -15.20 5.14
C ALA A 35 -5.76 -16.18 4.08
N SER A 36 -4.92 -16.63 3.13
CA SER A 36 -5.36 -17.57 2.09
C SER A 36 -5.65 -18.98 2.61
N TRP A 37 -4.92 -19.44 3.64
CA TRP A 37 -5.23 -20.69 4.33
C TRP A 37 -6.55 -20.58 5.09
N MET A 38 -6.77 -19.46 5.80
CA MET A 38 -8.03 -19.15 6.47
C MET A 38 -9.20 -19.17 5.47
N LEU A 39 -9.04 -18.52 4.33
CA LEU A 39 -10.02 -18.50 3.26
C LEU A 39 -10.31 -19.90 2.73
N THR A 40 -9.29 -20.73 2.50
CA THR A 40 -9.46 -22.05 1.88
C THR A 40 -10.00 -23.10 2.85
N GLU A 41 -9.41 -23.20 4.05
CA GLU A 41 -9.65 -24.32 4.98
C GLU A 41 -10.73 -24.03 6.01
N VAL A 42 -11.08 -22.76 6.25
CA VAL A 42 -12.08 -22.37 7.25
C VAL A 42 -13.30 -21.72 6.59
N ILE A 43 -13.11 -20.69 5.77
CA ILE A 43 -14.23 -19.93 5.17
C ILE A 43 -14.87 -20.70 4.01
N ASN A 44 -14.05 -21.11 3.04
CA ASN A 44 -14.49 -21.86 1.86
C ASN A 44 -14.35 -23.37 2.07
N SER A 45 -14.24 -23.81 3.32
CA SER A 45 -14.19 -25.23 3.67
C SER A 45 -15.38 -25.96 3.06
N THR A 46 -15.12 -26.99 2.26
CA THR A 46 -16.17 -27.87 1.73
C THR A 46 -16.53 -29.00 2.70
N GLY A 47 -15.88 -29.05 3.87
CA GLY A 47 -16.04 -30.06 4.92
C GLY A 47 -17.09 -29.72 5.98
N GLY A 48 -16.92 -30.26 7.18
CA GLY A 48 -17.89 -30.14 8.28
C GLY A 48 -18.08 -28.72 8.84
N LEU A 49 -17.17 -27.79 8.53
CA LEU A 49 -17.29 -26.36 8.90
C LEU A 49 -17.94 -25.49 7.81
N HIS A 50 -18.36 -26.09 6.68
CA HIS A 50 -19.05 -25.34 5.63
C HIS A 50 -20.28 -24.60 6.18
N ASN A 51 -20.43 -23.31 5.82
CA ASN A 51 -21.48 -22.42 6.32
C ASN A 51 -21.57 -22.28 7.85
N ARG A 52 -20.49 -22.53 8.61
CA ARG A 52 -20.45 -22.31 10.07
C ARG A 52 -19.90 -20.94 10.48
N VAL A 53 -19.21 -20.25 9.57
CA VAL A 53 -18.68 -18.91 9.81
C VAL A 53 -19.82 -17.89 9.81
N THR A 54 -20.08 -17.28 10.97
CA THR A 54 -21.15 -16.28 11.14
C THR A 54 -20.66 -14.84 11.00
N ALA A 55 -19.38 -14.60 11.26
CA ALA A 55 -18.75 -13.29 11.12
C ALA A 55 -17.31 -13.47 10.65
N GLN A 56 -16.82 -12.52 9.85
CA GLN A 56 -15.45 -12.45 9.39
C GLN A 56 -14.94 -11.03 9.65
N LEU A 57 -13.75 -10.95 10.22
CA LEU A 57 -13.08 -9.68 10.48
C LEU A 57 -11.67 -9.77 9.93
N LYS A 58 -11.38 -9.00 8.88
CA LYS A 58 -10.03 -8.78 8.40
C LYS A 58 -9.44 -7.61 9.18
N ILE A 59 -8.37 -7.86 9.93
CA ILE A 59 -7.65 -6.81 10.64
C ILE A 59 -6.64 -6.21 9.66
N GLU A 60 -6.89 -4.98 9.24
CA GLU A 60 -5.99 -4.24 8.37
C GLU A 60 -4.90 -3.53 9.19
N PRO A 61 -3.76 -3.16 8.58
CA PRO A 61 -2.81 -2.24 9.19
C PRO A 61 -3.47 -0.91 9.59
N PHE A 62 -2.90 -0.24 10.59
CA PHE A 62 -3.33 1.09 10.99
C PHE A 62 -3.18 2.10 9.86
N THR A 63 -4.15 3.00 9.75
CA THR A 63 -4.05 4.24 8.98
C THR A 63 -3.03 5.20 9.61
N LEU A 64 -2.69 6.27 8.90
CA LEU A 64 -1.89 7.37 9.46
C LEU A 64 -2.55 7.98 10.72
N GLY A 65 -3.87 8.12 10.74
CA GLY A 65 -4.62 8.62 11.89
C GLY A 65 -4.49 7.69 13.11
N GLU A 66 -4.68 6.39 12.92
CA GLU A 66 -4.51 5.40 14.01
C GLU A 66 -3.05 5.27 14.46
N THR A 67 -2.10 5.44 13.54
CA THR A 67 -0.67 5.49 13.85
C THR A 67 -0.33 6.71 14.72
N GLU A 68 -0.87 7.88 14.38
CA GLU A 68 -0.74 9.10 15.19
C GLU A 68 -1.34 8.89 16.59
N GLU A 69 -2.54 8.31 16.68
CA GLU A 69 -3.18 8.01 17.97
C GLU A 69 -2.35 7.06 18.85
N LEU A 70 -1.82 5.97 18.28
CA LEU A 70 -0.95 5.03 19.00
C LEU A 70 0.31 5.73 19.53
N LEU A 71 0.99 6.50 18.68
CA LEU A 71 2.26 7.13 19.03
C LEU A 71 2.08 8.25 20.05
N LEU A 72 1.00 9.02 19.96
CA LEU A 72 0.61 9.98 20.99
C LEU A 72 0.33 9.28 22.33
N ALA A 73 -0.38 8.14 22.32
CA ALA A 73 -0.64 7.36 23.53
C ALA A 73 0.65 6.80 24.17
N LYS A 74 1.69 6.52 23.36
CA LYS A 74 3.03 6.16 23.84
C LYS A 74 3.86 7.35 24.33
N GLY A 75 3.38 8.59 24.18
CA GLY A 75 4.11 9.80 24.54
C GLY A 75 5.12 10.27 23.49
N CYS A 76 5.05 9.74 22.25
CA CYS A 76 5.86 10.23 21.14
C CYS A 76 5.28 11.54 20.61
N GLN A 77 6.12 12.57 20.49
CA GLN A 77 5.74 13.88 19.95
C GLN A 77 6.46 14.09 18.61
N LEU A 78 5.90 13.51 17.56
CA LEU A 78 6.37 13.67 16.18
C LEU A 78 5.40 14.56 15.43
N ASP A 79 5.92 15.44 14.58
CA ASP A 79 5.08 16.12 13.60
C ASP A 79 4.58 15.11 12.53
N ARG A 80 3.51 15.47 11.83
CA ARG A 80 2.89 14.62 10.81
C ARG A 80 3.81 14.29 9.63
N TYR A 81 4.76 15.16 9.33
CA TYR A 81 5.75 14.90 8.29
C TYR A 81 6.68 13.76 8.70
N GLN A 82 7.20 13.79 9.92
CA GLN A 82 8.01 12.72 10.51
C GLN A 82 7.20 11.43 10.69
N LEU A 83 5.93 11.52 11.09
CA LEU A 83 5.03 10.36 11.15
C LEU A 83 4.87 9.69 9.79
N ILE A 84 4.69 10.46 8.71
CA ILE A 84 4.64 9.92 7.35
C ILE A 84 5.97 9.27 6.98
N GLN A 85 7.12 9.87 7.32
CA GLN A 85 8.43 9.25 7.06
C GLN A 85 8.56 7.88 7.75
N LEU A 86 8.13 7.76 9.00
CA LEU A 86 8.10 6.47 9.70
C LEU A 86 7.12 5.49 9.05
N TYR A 87 5.92 5.96 8.71
CA TYR A 87 4.90 5.15 8.04
C TYR A 87 5.38 4.63 6.68
N MET A 88 6.12 5.43 5.92
CA MET A 88 6.72 5.00 4.65
C MET A 88 7.76 3.87 4.81
N CYS A 89 8.34 3.71 5.99
CA CYS A 89 9.29 2.64 6.31
C CYS A 89 8.62 1.41 6.95
N LEU A 90 7.65 1.63 7.85
CA LEU A 90 7.08 0.62 8.74
C LEU A 90 5.70 0.14 8.29
N GLY A 91 4.99 0.97 7.50
CA GLY A 91 3.55 0.86 7.31
C GLY A 91 2.76 1.06 8.61
N GLY A 92 1.49 0.66 8.58
CA GLY A 92 0.59 0.68 9.72
C GLY A 92 0.72 -0.53 10.67
N ILE A 93 1.87 -1.22 10.69
CA ILE A 93 1.99 -2.51 11.39
C ILE A 93 2.18 -2.27 12.91
N PRO A 94 1.21 -2.64 13.77
CA PRO A 94 1.25 -2.26 15.19
C PRO A 94 2.49 -2.78 15.92
N TYR A 95 2.96 -3.98 15.58
CA TYR A 95 4.16 -4.57 16.17
C TYR A 95 5.42 -3.75 15.87
N TYR A 96 5.54 -3.15 14.68
CA TYR A 96 6.68 -2.30 14.32
C TYR A 96 6.55 -0.92 14.96
N LEU A 97 5.33 -0.35 14.95
CA LEU A 97 5.05 0.96 15.56
C LEU A 97 5.26 0.95 17.07
N ASP A 98 5.01 -0.16 17.74
CA ASP A 98 5.24 -0.30 19.19
C ASP A 98 6.73 -0.21 19.58
N ALA A 99 7.64 -0.47 18.65
CA ALA A 99 9.08 -0.32 18.87
C ALA A 99 9.56 1.15 18.84
N ILE A 100 8.70 2.09 18.48
CA ILE A 100 9.03 3.52 18.46
C ILE A 100 9.08 4.05 19.90
N GLU A 101 10.22 4.65 20.26
CA GLU A 101 10.45 5.23 21.59
C GLU A 101 10.23 6.76 21.61
N PRO A 102 9.68 7.31 22.71
CA PRO A 102 9.54 8.75 22.88
C PRO A 102 10.87 9.52 22.84
N GLY A 103 10.82 10.76 22.38
CA GLY A 103 11.97 11.69 22.39
C GLY A 103 12.95 11.52 21.23
N LYS A 104 12.68 10.63 20.28
CA LYS A 104 13.50 10.41 19.08
C LYS A 104 12.82 11.00 17.85
N SER A 105 13.62 11.51 16.92
CA SER A 105 13.14 11.91 15.59
C SER A 105 12.90 10.69 14.70
N ALA A 106 12.15 10.87 13.61
CA ALA A 106 11.95 9.80 12.63
C ALA A 106 13.28 9.21 12.13
N ALA A 107 14.28 10.04 11.86
CA ALA A 107 15.58 9.60 11.39
C ALA A 107 16.34 8.76 12.43
N GLN A 108 16.28 9.13 13.71
CA GLN A 108 16.89 8.35 14.80
C GLN A 108 16.22 7.00 14.95
N THR A 109 14.89 6.98 14.94
CA THR A 109 14.10 5.74 15.01
C THR A 109 14.41 4.81 13.84
N ILE A 110 14.47 5.32 12.60
CA ILE A 110 14.83 4.52 11.42
C ILE A 110 16.25 3.95 11.56
N GLN A 111 17.22 4.76 12.01
CA GLN A 111 18.58 4.31 12.26
C GLN A 111 18.62 3.13 13.23
N GLU A 112 17.97 3.26 14.38
CA GLU A 112 17.95 2.25 15.44
C GLU A 112 17.22 0.97 15.03
N LEU A 113 16.05 1.08 14.39
CA LEU A 113 15.25 -0.09 14.04
C LEU A 113 15.89 -0.92 12.93
N PHE A 114 16.54 -0.28 11.94
CA PHE A 114 16.96 -0.96 10.71
C PHE A 114 18.48 -1.10 10.55
N PHE A 115 19.26 -0.11 10.98
CA PHE A 115 20.67 0.00 10.60
C PHE A 115 21.63 -0.34 11.75
N GLU A 116 21.19 -0.21 12.99
CA GLU A 116 21.98 -0.64 14.15
C GLU A 116 22.15 -2.15 14.21
N LYS A 117 23.25 -2.61 14.82
CA LYS A 117 23.57 -4.05 14.87
C LYS A 117 22.49 -4.87 15.56
N SER A 118 21.88 -4.30 16.59
CA SER A 118 20.77 -4.83 17.39
C SER A 118 19.39 -4.36 16.92
N GLY A 119 19.30 -3.71 15.76
CA GLY A 119 18.04 -3.18 15.26
C GLY A 119 17.00 -4.28 15.06
N LEU A 120 15.82 -4.07 15.66
CA LEU A 120 14.71 -5.04 15.68
C LEU A 120 14.36 -5.56 14.28
N LEU A 121 14.35 -4.66 13.30
CA LEU A 121 13.84 -4.94 11.94
C LEU A 121 14.95 -5.29 10.95
N ARG A 122 16.21 -5.34 11.41
CA ARG A 122 17.37 -5.57 10.54
C ARG A 122 17.32 -6.89 9.77
N ASN A 123 16.80 -7.95 10.40
CA ASN A 123 16.68 -9.29 9.79
C ASN A 123 15.21 -9.68 9.51
N GLU A 124 14.29 -8.73 9.66
CA GLU A 124 12.87 -9.05 9.72
C GLU A 124 12.32 -9.58 8.39
N PHE A 125 12.86 -9.13 7.25
CA PHE A 125 12.40 -9.60 5.94
C PHE A 125 12.43 -11.12 5.81
N HIS A 126 13.56 -11.76 6.10
CA HIS A 126 13.64 -13.22 5.99
C HIS A 126 12.83 -13.94 7.07
N ASN A 127 12.72 -13.36 8.28
CA ASN A 127 11.94 -13.94 9.36
C ASN A 127 10.44 -13.95 9.01
N LEU A 128 9.93 -12.81 8.54
CA LEU A 128 8.54 -12.61 8.14
C LEU A 128 8.12 -13.58 7.03
N TYR A 129 8.87 -13.62 5.92
CA TYR A 129 8.53 -14.47 4.79
C TYR A 129 8.60 -15.97 5.14
N ARG A 130 9.59 -16.40 5.94
CA ARG A 130 9.70 -17.79 6.43
C ARG A 130 8.56 -18.17 7.36
N ALA A 131 8.10 -17.25 8.20
CA ALA A 131 7.00 -17.50 9.13
C ALA A 131 5.65 -17.62 8.40
N LEU A 132 5.44 -16.84 7.33
CA LEU A 132 4.17 -16.80 6.59
C LEU A 132 4.08 -17.86 5.49
N PHE A 133 5.19 -18.19 4.83
CA PHE A 133 5.15 -18.98 3.59
C PHE A 133 6.08 -20.20 3.65
N LYS A 134 5.51 -21.41 3.47
CA LYS A 134 6.28 -22.67 3.46
C LYS A 134 7.35 -22.72 2.36
N ARG A 135 7.06 -22.15 1.18
CA ARG A 135 8.03 -21.99 0.06
C ARG A 135 8.38 -20.52 -0.12
N HIS A 136 8.83 -19.88 0.96
CA HIS A 136 9.09 -18.45 1.02
C HIS A 136 9.98 -17.93 -0.12
N ASP A 137 10.92 -18.74 -0.61
CA ASP A 137 11.82 -18.43 -1.72
C ASP A 137 11.09 -18.00 -3.01
N VAL A 138 9.93 -18.60 -3.30
CA VAL A 138 9.13 -18.24 -4.47
C VAL A 138 8.42 -16.89 -4.26
N TYR A 139 7.99 -16.60 -3.04
CA TYR A 139 7.31 -15.35 -2.68
C TYR A 139 8.31 -14.20 -2.68
N GLU A 140 9.49 -14.40 -2.08
CA GLU A 140 10.61 -13.44 -2.07
C GLU A 140 10.99 -13.04 -3.51
N LYS A 141 11.07 -13.99 -4.45
CA LYS A 141 11.34 -13.69 -5.87
C LYS A 141 10.26 -12.83 -6.54
N VAL A 142 8.99 -13.02 -6.19
CA VAL A 142 7.89 -12.22 -6.75
C VAL A 142 7.95 -10.79 -6.21
N VAL A 143 8.13 -10.61 -4.90
CA VAL A 143 8.20 -9.27 -4.31
C VAL A 143 9.49 -8.54 -4.68
N GLU A 144 10.60 -9.26 -4.86
CA GLU A 144 11.85 -8.70 -5.40
C GLU A 144 11.63 -8.18 -6.82
N ALA A 145 10.98 -8.97 -7.69
CA ALA A 145 10.65 -8.52 -9.04
C ALA A 145 9.77 -7.26 -9.00
N LEU A 146 8.69 -7.27 -8.21
CA LEU A 146 7.78 -6.12 -8.08
C LEU A 146 8.47 -4.87 -7.51
N SER A 147 9.44 -5.03 -6.60
CA SER A 147 10.18 -3.89 -6.03
C SER A 147 10.95 -3.08 -7.07
N THR A 148 11.28 -3.67 -8.23
CA THR A 148 11.99 -2.98 -9.32
C THR A 148 11.12 -2.00 -10.11
N LYS A 149 9.79 -2.08 -9.98
CA LYS A 149 8.84 -1.19 -10.66
C LYS A 149 7.75 -0.70 -9.69
N THR A 150 7.90 0.55 -9.26
CA THR A 150 6.97 1.21 -8.32
C THR A 150 5.51 1.26 -8.79
N TYR A 151 5.28 1.34 -10.10
CA TYR A 151 3.93 1.35 -10.71
C TYR A 151 3.34 -0.05 -10.93
N GLY A 152 4.01 -1.10 -10.46
CA GLY A 152 3.58 -2.48 -10.61
C GLY A 152 3.94 -3.12 -11.95
N MET A 153 3.57 -4.39 -12.07
CA MET A 153 3.85 -5.26 -13.20
C MET A 153 2.63 -6.07 -13.59
N SER A 154 2.48 -6.33 -14.89
CA SER A 154 1.63 -7.41 -15.36
C SER A 154 2.22 -8.77 -14.97
N ARG A 155 1.38 -9.80 -14.93
CA ARG A 155 1.83 -11.19 -14.67
C ARG A 155 2.98 -11.63 -15.60
N ASN A 156 2.94 -11.23 -16.88
CA ASN A 156 3.97 -11.61 -17.86
C ASN A 156 5.31 -10.93 -17.56
N GLU A 157 5.29 -9.68 -17.09
CA GLU A 157 6.50 -8.99 -16.65
C GLU A 157 7.08 -9.64 -15.39
N ILE A 158 6.23 -10.04 -14.43
CA ILE A 158 6.67 -10.76 -13.22
C ILE A 158 7.38 -12.06 -13.63
N ILE A 159 6.81 -12.84 -14.54
CA ILE A 159 7.43 -14.07 -15.08
C ILE A 159 8.81 -13.76 -15.67
N HIS A 160 8.90 -12.73 -16.51
CA HIS A 160 10.14 -12.37 -17.19
C HIS A 160 11.23 -11.93 -16.21
N VAL A 161 10.89 -11.08 -15.23
CA VAL A 161 11.85 -10.52 -14.26
C VAL A 161 12.25 -11.54 -13.18
N SER A 162 11.28 -12.30 -12.66
CA SER A 162 11.54 -13.28 -11.58
C SER A 162 12.13 -14.61 -12.08
N GLY A 163 12.02 -14.90 -13.38
CA GLY A 163 12.39 -16.19 -13.96
C GLY A 163 11.47 -17.36 -13.56
N LEU A 164 10.34 -17.07 -12.90
CA LEU A 164 9.36 -18.08 -12.51
C LEU A 164 8.53 -18.54 -13.72
N GLN A 165 8.11 -19.82 -13.70
CA GLN A 165 7.25 -20.35 -14.74
C GLN A 165 5.80 -19.89 -14.56
N SER A 166 5.11 -19.66 -15.69
CA SER A 166 3.66 -19.47 -15.67
C SER A 166 2.97 -20.76 -15.21
N GLY A 167 1.97 -20.64 -14.32
CA GLY A 167 1.15 -21.77 -13.91
C GLY A 167 0.40 -21.52 -12.60
N GLY A 168 -0.23 -22.57 -12.07
CA GLY A 168 -1.02 -22.50 -10.84
C GLY A 168 -0.22 -22.07 -9.61
N THR A 169 1.09 -22.41 -9.55
CA THR A 169 1.99 -21.94 -8.49
C THR A 169 2.03 -20.42 -8.40
N LEU A 170 2.33 -19.73 -9.52
CA LEU A 170 2.42 -18.27 -9.51
C LEU A 170 1.06 -17.63 -9.22
N THR A 171 -0.04 -18.22 -9.71
CA THR A 171 -1.39 -17.75 -9.37
C THR A 171 -1.63 -17.81 -7.87
N LYS A 172 -1.29 -18.93 -7.22
CA LYS A 172 -1.42 -19.07 -5.77
C LYS A 172 -0.54 -18.06 -5.03
N VAL A 173 0.70 -17.87 -5.45
CA VAL A 173 1.61 -16.90 -4.81
C VAL A 173 1.07 -15.48 -4.88
N LEU A 174 0.54 -15.05 -6.03
CA LEU A 174 -0.04 -13.71 -6.18
C LEU A 174 -1.28 -13.52 -5.28
N VAL A 175 -2.17 -14.51 -5.23
CA VAL A 175 -3.34 -14.49 -4.34
C VAL A 175 -2.91 -14.44 -2.87
N ASP A 176 -2.00 -15.31 -2.47
CA ASP A 176 -1.51 -15.38 -1.09
C ASP A 176 -0.84 -14.06 -0.66
N LEU A 177 -0.04 -13.44 -1.55
CA LEU A 177 0.59 -12.14 -1.29
C LEU A 177 -0.44 -11.01 -1.19
N GLU A 178 -1.47 -11.02 -2.03
CA GLU A 178 -2.52 -9.99 -2.05
C GLU A 178 -3.40 -10.08 -0.79
N GLU A 179 -3.84 -11.28 -0.44
CA GLU A 179 -4.62 -11.53 0.78
C GLU A 179 -3.83 -11.21 2.06
N SER A 180 -2.50 -11.36 2.02
CA SER A 180 -1.60 -11.02 3.12
C SER A 180 -1.18 -9.53 3.12
N GLY A 181 -1.65 -8.72 2.16
CA GLY A 181 -1.37 -7.27 2.09
C GLY A 181 0.01 -6.88 1.53
N PHE A 182 0.82 -7.83 1.08
CA PHE A 182 2.13 -7.53 0.49
C PHE A 182 2.02 -6.83 -0.86
N ILE A 183 0.99 -7.19 -1.64
CA ILE A 183 0.75 -6.62 -2.95
C ILE A 183 -0.71 -6.17 -3.07
N THR A 184 -0.93 -5.21 -3.95
CA THR A 184 -2.27 -4.82 -4.38
C THR A 184 -2.40 -5.10 -5.88
N SER A 185 -3.55 -5.60 -6.31
CA SER A 185 -3.86 -5.71 -7.73
C SER A 185 -4.94 -4.70 -8.17
N TYR A 186 -4.81 -4.19 -9.39
CA TYR A 186 -5.83 -3.36 -10.01
C TYR A 186 -5.96 -3.69 -11.50
N PRO A 187 -7.16 -3.52 -12.07
CA PRO A 187 -7.31 -3.64 -13.51
C PRO A 187 -6.48 -2.57 -14.18
N SER A 188 -5.76 -2.94 -15.25
CA SER A 188 -5.20 -1.93 -16.14
C SER A 188 -6.32 -1.04 -16.67
N LEU A 189 -6.20 0.26 -16.43
CA LEU A 189 -7.10 1.26 -16.99
C LEU A 189 -6.88 1.47 -18.50
N ASP A 190 -5.86 0.83 -19.10
CA ASP A 190 -5.73 0.74 -20.54
C ASP A 190 -6.73 -0.29 -21.10
N ARG A 191 -7.79 0.23 -21.74
CA ARG A 191 -8.88 -0.56 -22.33
C ARG A 191 -8.42 -1.56 -23.39
N LYS A 192 -7.20 -1.44 -23.93
CA LYS A 192 -6.65 -2.34 -24.96
C LYS A 192 -6.08 -3.64 -24.39
N GLN A 193 -5.62 -3.64 -23.14
CA GLN A 193 -5.10 -4.84 -22.49
C GLN A 193 -5.78 -5.02 -21.13
N LYS A 194 -6.69 -6.00 -21.04
CA LYS A 194 -7.31 -6.44 -19.78
C LYS A 194 -6.32 -7.22 -18.90
N ASN A 195 -5.14 -6.66 -18.68
CA ASN A 195 -4.14 -7.26 -17.80
C ASN A 195 -4.28 -6.65 -16.41
N THR A 196 -4.35 -7.50 -15.40
CA THR A 196 -4.19 -7.10 -14.00
C THR A 196 -2.75 -6.64 -13.78
N ILE A 197 -2.59 -5.49 -13.14
CA ILE A 197 -1.30 -4.99 -12.67
C ILE A 197 -1.21 -5.31 -11.18
N TYR A 198 -0.07 -5.88 -10.77
CA TYR A 198 0.26 -6.16 -9.38
C TYR A 198 1.33 -5.18 -8.94
N ARG A 199 1.16 -4.55 -7.79
CA ARG A 199 2.09 -3.58 -7.22
C ARG A 199 2.49 -4.01 -5.83
N LEU A 200 3.77 -3.84 -5.48
CA LEU A 200 4.24 -4.02 -4.12
C LEU A 200 3.67 -2.89 -3.24
N SER A 201 2.80 -3.24 -2.29
CA SER A 201 2.12 -2.28 -1.40
C SER A 201 2.63 -2.32 0.04
N ASP A 202 3.33 -3.38 0.45
CA ASP A 202 3.95 -3.43 1.78
C ASP A 202 5.18 -2.51 1.87
N TYR A 203 5.07 -1.51 2.76
CA TYR A 203 6.06 -0.47 3.01
C TYR A 203 7.40 -1.03 3.48
N PHE A 204 7.36 -1.96 4.44
CA PHE A 204 8.57 -2.57 4.98
C PHE A 204 9.34 -3.35 3.91
N THR A 205 8.65 -4.18 3.12
CA THR A 205 9.27 -4.93 2.02
C THR A 205 9.86 -4.00 0.97
N ALA A 206 9.13 -2.94 0.59
CA ALA A 206 9.63 -1.95 -0.35
C ALA A 206 10.88 -1.24 0.18
N PHE A 207 10.87 -0.85 1.46
CA PHE A 207 12.01 -0.25 2.15
C PHE A 207 13.22 -1.20 2.22
N TYR A 208 12.97 -2.48 2.51
CA TYR A 208 14.01 -3.51 2.56
C TYR A 208 14.75 -3.63 1.23
N PHE A 209 14.04 -3.80 0.11
CA PHE A 209 14.70 -3.90 -1.20
C PHE A 209 15.41 -2.60 -1.61
N ARG A 210 14.91 -1.46 -1.14
CA ARG A 210 15.51 -0.17 -1.46
C ARG A 210 16.80 0.12 -0.70
N PHE A 211 16.84 -0.17 0.60
CA PHE A 211 17.92 0.30 1.47
C PHE A 211 18.64 -0.80 2.26
N LEU A 212 18.00 -1.95 2.51
CA LEU A 212 18.54 -2.96 3.44
C LEU A 212 19.14 -4.18 2.73
N GLN A 213 18.61 -4.56 1.56
CA GLN A 213 19.13 -5.72 0.82
C GLN A 213 20.60 -5.50 0.39
N LYS A 214 20.93 -4.28 -0.04
CA LYS A 214 22.26 -3.86 -0.48
C LYS A 214 22.54 -2.44 0.04
N PRO A 215 22.83 -2.28 1.35
CA PRO A 215 22.95 -0.96 1.96
C PRO A 215 24.18 -0.23 1.41
N GLN A 216 23.99 1.01 0.97
CA GLN A 216 25.09 1.88 0.54
C GLN A 216 25.82 2.50 1.73
N SER A 217 25.14 2.62 2.87
CA SER A 217 25.68 3.05 4.15
C SER A 217 24.94 2.35 5.28
N SER A 218 25.59 2.21 6.43
CA SER A 218 24.96 1.79 7.69
C SER A 218 24.47 2.98 8.53
N ASP A 219 24.62 4.20 8.01
CA ASP A 219 24.16 5.44 8.63
C ASP A 219 23.04 6.04 7.78
N TRP A 220 21.82 6.03 8.32
CA TRP A 220 20.62 6.56 7.69
C TRP A 220 20.78 8.04 7.32
N MET A 221 21.50 8.83 8.13
CA MET A 221 21.73 10.25 7.86
C MET A 221 22.56 10.48 6.58
N GLN A 222 23.36 9.51 6.16
CA GLN A 222 24.08 9.58 4.88
C GLN A 222 23.22 9.19 3.69
N LEU A 223 22.12 8.46 3.94
CA LEU A 223 21.21 8.00 2.90
C LEU A 223 20.16 9.06 2.57
N ILE A 224 19.68 9.84 3.55
CA ILE A 224 18.62 10.85 3.35
C ILE A 224 18.98 11.92 2.31
N ASP A 225 20.26 12.26 2.17
CA ASP A 225 20.73 13.27 1.21
C ASP A 225 20.85 12.75 -0.23
N GLN A 226 20.77 11.42 -0.42
CA GLN A 226 21.01 10.81 -1.71
C GLN A 226 19.81 10.98 -2.66
N PRO A 227 20.06 11.08 -3.98
CA PRO A 227 18.98 11.07 -4.99
C PRO A 227 18.10 9.81 -4.89
N ALA A 228 18.68 8.69 -4.44
CA ALA A 228 17.97 7.44 -4.25
C ALA A 228 16.89 7.55 -3.16
N HIS A 229 17.18 8.26 -2.07
CA HIS A 229 16.21 8.50 -1.00
C HIS A 229 15.07 9.40 -1.47
N ARG A 230 15.39 10.53 -2.11
CA ARG A 230 14.38 11.48 -2.63
C ARG A 230 13.42 10.82 -3.62
N ALA A 231 13.95 9.99 -4.52
CA ALA A 231 13.12 9.24 -5.46
C ALA A 231 12.19 8.25 -4.73
N TRP A 232 12.72 7.55 -3.71
CA TRP A 232 11.92 6.63 -2.89
C TRP A 232 10.83 7.36 -2.11
N GLU A 233 11.12 8.50 -1.46
CA GLU A 233 10.11 9.27 -0.72
C GLU A 233 8.93 9.68 -1.61
N VAL A 234 9.21 10.15 -2.84
CA VAL A 234 8.16 10.53 -3.78
C VAL A 234 7.28 9.34 -4.13
N PHE A 235 7.86 8.21 -4.55
CA PHE A 235 7.06 7.04 -4.94
C PHE A 235 6.31 6.40 -3.77
N THR A 236 6.92 6.38 -2.59
CA THR A 236 6.27 5.81 -1.40
C THR A 236 5.15 6.73 -0.92
N PHE A 237 5.30 8.05 -1.03
CA PHE A 237 4.20 8.97 -0.72
C PHE A 237 3.02 8.84 -1.70
N GLU A 238 3.27 8.50 -2.97
CA GLU A 238 2.19 8.12 -3.90
C GLU A 238 1.43 6.87 -3.40
N GLN A 239 2.12 5.88 -2.82
CA GLN A 239 1.47 4.72 -2.18
C GLN A 239 0.64 5.17 -0.97
N VAL A 240 1.19 6.03 -0.10
CA VAL A 240 0.47 6.57 1.06
C VAL A 240 -0.82 7.25 0.61
N CYS A 241 -0.79 8.04 -0.47
CA CYS A 241 -1.98 8.69 -1.00
C CYS A 241 -3.00 7.68 -1.57
N LEU A 242 -2.56 6.59 -2.20
CA LEU A 242 -3.45 5.53 -2.66
C LEU A 242 -4.14 4.81 -1.49
N ASP A 243 -3.40 4.49 -0.44
CA ASP A 243 -3.93 3.80 0.74
C ASP A 243 -4.89 4.69 1.55
N HIS A 244 -4.70 6.02 1.49
CA HIS A 244 -5.53 7.02 2.18
C HIS A 244 -6.50 7.73 1.22
N VAL A 245 -6.92 7.07 0.13
CA VAL A 245 -7.83 7.64 -0.86
C VAL A 245 -9.19 8.02 -0.27
N LEU A 246 -9.65 7.35 0.78
CA LEU A 246 -10.91 7.65 1.44
C LEU A 246 -10.83 9.02 2.14
N GLN A 247 -9.73 9.30 2.83
CA GLN A 247 -9.42 10.58 3.43
C GLN A 247 -9.30 11.68 2.37
N ILE A 248 -8.62 11.39 1.24
CA ILE A 248 -8.52 12.34 0.12
C ILE A 248 -9.91 12.64 -0.45
N LYS A 249 -10.76 11.63 -0.65
CA LYS A 249 -12.15 11.83 -1.12
C LYS A 249 -12.97 12.66 -0.13
N LYS A 250 -12.76 12.50 1.17
CA LYS A 250 -13.40 13.29 2.21
C LYS A 250 -12.97 14.76 2.16
N ALA A 251 -11.66 15.02 2.10
CA ALA A 251 -11.13 16.38 1.98
C ALA A 251 -11.59 17.09 0.70
N LEU A 252 -11.79 16.34 -0.39
CA LEU A 252 -12.34 16.85 -1.64
C LEU A 252 -13.87 17.04 -1.62
N GLY A 253 -14.56 16.62 -0.56
CA GLY A 253 -16.02 16.69 -0.45
C GLY A 253 -16.77 15.70 -1.37
N ILE A 254 -16.13 14.57 -1.71
CA ILE A 254 -16.64 13.59 -2.67
C ILE A 254 -16.86 12.20 -2.09
N SER A 255 -16.84 12.03 -0.76
CA SER A 255 -17.07 10.72 -0.11
C SER A 255 -18.41 10.07 -0.47
N GLY A 256 -19.46 10.88 -0.68
CA GLY A 256 -20.78 10.38 -1.10
C GLY A 256 -20.88 9.97 -2.57
N ILE A 257 -19.82 10.17 -3.35
CA ILE A 257 -19.82 9.91 -4.80
C ILE A 257 -19.15 8.57 -5.06
N GLN A 258 -19.89 7.66 -5.69
CA GLN A 258 -19.31 6.40 -6.16
C GLN A 258 -18.19 6.69 -7.17
N ALA A 259 -16.98 6.20 -6.85
CA ALA A 259 -15.80 6.44 -7.66
C ALA A 259 -14.82 5.27 -7.60
N GLU A 260 -14.29 4.91 -8.77
CA GLU A 260 -13.15 3.99 -8.91
C GLU A 260 -11.85 4.80 -8.81
N HIS A 261 -10.77 4.18 -8.33
CA HIS A 261 -9.48 4.86 -8.22
C HIS A 261 -8.33 3.91 -8.49
N ALA A 262 -7.26 4.43 -9.09
CA ALA A 262 -6.01 3.70 -9.30
C ALA A 262 -4.90 4.69 -9.70
N ALA A 263 -3.64 4.23 -9.65
CA ALA A 263 -2.59 4.85 -10.44
C ALA A 263 -2.84 4.60 -11.94
N TRP A 264 -2.45 5.55 -12.80
CA TRP A 264 -2.65 5.42 -14.25
C TRP A 264 -1.38 5.73 -15.04
N ARG A 265 -1.16 4.97 -16.12
CA ARG A 265 -0.11 5.23 -17.10
C ARG A 265 -0.64 5.00 -18.50
N GLY A 266 -0.21 5.83 -19.44
CA GLY A 266 -0.52 5.65 -20.84
C GLY A 266 0.52 6.30 -21.74
N THR A 267 0.61 5.81 -22.96
CA THR A 267 1.37 6.46 -24.05
C THR A 267 0.48 6.58 -25.29
N ASN A 268 0.54 7.73 -25.96
CA ASN A 268 -0.13 7.92 -27.24
C ASN A 268 0.80 7.59 -28.43
N GLY A 269 1.96 6.98 -28.17
CA GLY A 269 3.00 6.66 -29.15
C GLY A 269 4.14 7.70 -29.18
N GLU A 270 3.82 8.98 -28.99
CA GLU A 270 4.79 10.07 -28.98
C GLU A 270 5.17 10.50 -27.56
N LYS A 271 4.18 10.59 -26.67
CA LYS A 271 4.32 11.06 -25.30
C LYS A 271 3.69 10.06 -24.33
N GLY A 272 4.46 9.74 -23.29
CA GLY A 272 3.97 9.03 -22.12
C GLY A 272 3.45 10.01 -21.06
N ALA A 273 2.47 9.55 -20.29
CA ALA A 273 1.99 10.22 -19.09
C ALA A 273 1.77 9.22 -17.96
N GLN A 274 2.04 9.66 -16.74
CA GLN A 274 1.78 8.94 -15.51
C GLN A 274 0.94 9.85 -14.61
N ILE A 275 -0.07 9.27 -13.97
CA ILE A 275 -0.93 9.91 -12.98
C ILE A 275 -0.84 9.08 -11.70
N ASP A 276 -0.51 9.76 -10.61
CA ASP A 276 -0.19 9.14 -9.33
C ASP A 276 -1.45 8.53 -8.70
N LEU A 277 -2.54 9.31 -8.68
CA LEU A 277 -3.86 8.87 -8.26
C LEU A 277 -4.93 9.45 -9.21
N LEU A 278 -5.67 8.58 -9.86
CA LEU A 278 -6.82 8.93 -10.68
C LEU A 278 -8.09 8.49 -9.95
N ILE A 279 -9.08 9.38 -9.85
CA ILE A 279 -10.39 9.09 -9.25
C ILE A 279 -11.46 9.28 -10.34
N ASP A 280 -11.99 8.18 -10.87
CA ASP A 280 -13.05 8.20 -11.86
C ASP A 280 -14.43 8.16 -11.19
N ARG A 281 -15.12 9.30 -11.21
CA ARG A 281 -16.36 9.51 -10.46
C ARG A 281 -17.59 9.27 -11.35
N ARG A 282 -18.68 8.79 -10.74
CA ARG A 282 -19.96 8.53 -11.44
C ARG A 282 -20.71 9.81 -11.84
N ASP A 283 -20.35 10.97 -11.29
CA ASP A 283 -20.97 12.28 -11.56
C ASP A 283 -20.36 13.03 -12.77
N HIS A 284 -19.84 12.29 -13.75
CA HIS A 284 -19.21 12.84 -14.96
C HIS A 284 -17.93 13.69 -14.74
N VAL A 285 -17.22 13.45 -13.64
CA VAL A 285 -15.91 14.07 -13.35
C VAL A 285 -14.82 13.00 -13.21
N ILE A 286 -13.61 13.31 -13.67
CA ILE A 286 -12.38 12.58 -13.36
C ILE A 286 -11.47 13.54 -12.60
N THR A 287 -11.03 13.15 -11.40
CA THR A 287 -10.03 13.91 -10.66
C THR A 287 -8.67 13.25 -10.84
N ILE A 288 -7.72 14.00 -11.41
CA ILE A 288 -6.31 13.63 -11.52
C ILE A 288 -5.59 14.25 -10.33
N CYS A 289 -4.94 13.43 -9.52
CA CYS A 289 -4.18 13.86 -8.36
C CYS A 289 -2.68 13.73 -8.63
N GLU A 290 -1.93 14.80 -8.38
CA GLU A 290 -0.47 14.84 -8.35
C GLU A 290 -0.01 14.84 -6.90
N CYS A 291 0.84 13.89 -6.53
CA CYS A 291 1.33 13.76 -5.16
C CYS A 291 2.70 14.47 -5.03
N LYS A 292 2.90 15.21 -3.93
CA LYS A 292 4.14 15.94 -3.64
C LYS A 292 4.55 15.85 -2.17
N PHE A 293 5.69 15.24 -1.92
CA PHE A 293 6.30 15.15 -0.60
C PHE A 293 7.50 16.10 -0.50
N HIS A 294 7.33 17.23 0.20
CA HIS A 294 8.37 18.25 0.38
C HIS A 294 8.34 18.84 1.80
N LEU A 295 9.44 19.41 2.25
CA LEU A 295 9.52 20.07 3.57
C LEU A 295 8.82 21.44 3.64
N ASP A 296 8.46 22.00 2.49
CA ASP A 296 7.80 23.31 2.36
C ASP A 296 6.70 23.26 1.30
N SER A 297 5.94 24.35 1.17
CA SER A 297 4.96 24.50 0.11
C SER A 297 5.60 24.33 -1.27
N PHE A 298 4.96 23.56 -2.15
CA PHE A 298 5.47 23.28 -3.49
C PHE A 298 5.12 24.40 -4.47
N SER A 299 6.12 24.89 -5.22
CA SER A 299 5.93 25.95 -6.20
C SER A 299 5.92 25.39 -7.62
N ILE A 300 4.86 25.67 -8.38
CA ILE A 300 4.74 25.21 -9.78
C ILE A 300 5.54 26.15 -10.69
N SER A 301 6.64 25.65 -11.27
CA SER A 301 7.39 26.38 -12.29
C SER A 301 6.67 26.36 -13.64
N LYS A 302 7.11 27.21 -14.58
CA LYS A 302 6.56 27.21 -15.96
C LYS A 302 6.73 25.86 -16.64
N ASP A 303 7.94 25.31 -16.61
CA ASP A 303 8.26 24.05 -17.27
C ASP A 303 7.44 22.90 -16.67
N TYR A 304 7.27 22.91 -15.35
CA TYR A 304 6.45 21.91 -14.67
C TYR A 304 4.97 22.08 -15.03
N ALA A 305 4.45 23.30 -15.10
CA ALA A 305 3.09 23.57 -15.58
C ALA A 305 2.85 23.01 -16.99
N ASP A 306 3.83 23.13 -17.89
CA ASP A 306 3.73 22.58 -19.25
C ASP A 306 3.77 21.04 -19.26
N GLN A 307 4.53 20.42 -18.37
CA GLN A 307 4.49 18.96 -18.15
C GLN A 307 3.12 18.51 -17.65
N LEU A 308 2.51 19.23 -16.70
CA LEU A 308 1.16 18.92 -16.19
C LEU A 308 0.10 19.06 -17.29
N ARG A 309 0.16 20.11 -18.12
CA ARG A 309 -0.73 20.26 -19.28
C ARG A 309 -0.58 19.11 -20.27
N SER A 310 0.67 18.73 -20.57
CA SER A 310 0.95 17.59 -21.45
C SER A 310 0.39 16.29 -20.87
N LYS A 311 0.53 16.06 -19.55
CA LYS A 311 -0.03 14.90 -18.85
C LYS A 311 -1.56 14.83 -19.00
N ILE A 312 -2.26 15.92 -18.75
CA ILE A 312 -3.72 16.01 -18.92
C ILE A 312 -4.13 15.77 -20.37
N SER A 313 -3.39 16.33 -21.33
CA SER A 313 -3.65 16.13 -22.77
C SER A 313 -3.52 14.66 -23.16
N VAL A 314 -2.40 14.02 -22.83
CA VAL A 314 -2.16 12.60 -23.14
C VAL A 314 -3.23 11.72 -22.51
N PHE A 315 -3.62 12.00 -21.26
CA PHE A 315 -4.70 11.27 -20.61
C PHE A 315 -6.03 11.39 -21.36
N LYS A 316 -6.43 12.62 -21.76
CA LYS A 316 -7.66 12.84 -22.54
C LYS A 316 -7.59 12.15 -23.91
N ASP A 317 -6.43 12.19 -24.55
CA ASP A 317 -6.21 11.57 -25.86
C ASP A 317 -6.33 10.05 -25.82
N ILE A 318 -5.83 9.41 -24.76
CA ILE A 318 -5.88 7.94 -24.62
C ILE A 318 -7.24 7.48 -24.12
N SER A 319 -7.76 8.11 -23.06
CA SER A 319 -9.02 7.72 -22.43
C SER A 319 -10.24 8.00 -23.32
N LYS A 320 -10.14 8.98 -24.24
CA LYS A 320 -11.25 9.53 -25.02
C LYS A 320 -12.45 9.90 -24.13
N THR A 321 -12.17 10.29 -22.89
CA THR A 321 -13.21 10.61 -21.92
C THR A 321 -13.98 11.86 -22.34
N LYS A 322 -15.30 11.83 -22.08
CA LYS A 322 -16.18 13.01 -22.20
C LYS A 322 -16.43 13.68 -20.84
N LYS A 323 -15.90 13.10 -19.76
CA LYS A 323 -16.03 13.64 -18.40
C LYS A 323 -15.21 14.92 -18.25
N ALA A 324 -15.65 15.81 -17.36
CA ALA A 324 -14.80 16.91 -16.93
C ALA A 324 -13.55 16.35 -16.26
N VAL A 325 -12.40 16.98 -16.47
CA VAL A 325 -11.12 16.55 -15.88
C VAL A 325 -10.65 17.64 -14.94
N ASN A 326 -10.69 17.35 -13.64
CA ASN A 326 -10.18 18.21 -12.58
C ASN A 326 -8.77 17.76 -12.21
N PHE A 327 -7.92 18.71 -11.87
CA PHE A 327 -6.56 18.51 -11.44
C PHE A 327 -6.40 18.95 -9.99
N THR A 328 -5.84 18.07 -9.18
CA THR A 328 -5.70 18.23 -7.73
C THR A 328 -4.26 17.96 -7.33
N PHE A 329 -3.76 18.73 -6.37
CA PHE A 329 -2.53 18.36 -5.68
C PHE A 329 -2.85 17.72 -4.34
N VAL A 330 -2.13 16.64 -4.03
CA VAL A 330 -2.04 16.07 -2.68
C VAL A 330 -0.61 16.30 -2.22
N SER A 331 -0.41 17.07 -1.16
CA SER A 331 0.93 17.48 -0.77
C SER A 331 1.10 17.60 0.73
N THR A 332 2.33 17.65 1.21
CA THR A 332 2.63 17.88 2.63
C THR A 332 2.16 19.25 3.10
N TYR A 333 2.83 20.31 2.66
CA TYR A 333 2.60 21.69 3.12
C TYR A 333 1.89 22.58 2.10
N GLY A 334 1.19 21.95 1.16
CA GLY A 334 0.40 22.65 0.16
C GLY A 334 1.21 23.27 -0.99
N LEU A 335 0.55 24.13 -1.76
CA LEU A 335 1.06 24.82 -2.92
C LEU A 335 1.32 26.30 -2.64
N HIS A 336 2.48 26.77 -3.08
CA HIS A 336 2.72 28.20 -3.17
C HIS A 336 1.87 28.78 -4.31
N ARG A 337 0.98 29.73 -4.00
CA ARG A 337 0.09 30.35 -4.98
C ARG A 337 0.85 31.23 -5.96
N ASN A 338 0.76 30.89 -7.23
CA ASN A 338 1.31 31.65 -8.34
C ASN A 338 0.39 31.56 -9.58
N THR A 339 0.76 32.22 -10.66
CA THR A 339 -0.04 32.22 -11.90
C THR A 339 -0.33 30.81 -12.43
N TYR A 340 0.61 29.88 -12.31
CA TYR A 340 0.45 28.51 -12.81
C TYR A 340 -0.47 27.68 -11.93
N SER A 341 -0.31 27.74 -10.59
CA SER A 341 -1.20 27.04 -9.66
C SER A 341 -2.64 27.52 -9.78
N ASN A 342 -2.84 28.83 -9.93
CA ASN A 342 -4.19 29.42 -10.02
C ASN A 342 -4.91 29.06 -11.32
N LEU A 343 -4.18 28.78 -12.40
CA LEU A 343 -4.76 28.41 -13.69
C LEU A 343 -4.99 26.90 -13.82
N LEU A 344 -4.11 26.07 -13.24
CA LEU A 344 -4.13 24.62 -13.48
C LEU A 344 -4.84 23.83 -12.38
N VAL A 345 -4.75 24.24 -11.12
CA VAL A 345 -5.13 23.43 -9.97
C VAL A 345 -6.53 23.84 -9.48
N GLN A 346 -7.48 22.92 -9.51
CA GLN A 346 -8.87 23.17 -9.07
C GLN A 346 -9.06 22.95 -7.57
N SER A 347 -8.31 22.02 -6.99
CA SER A 347 -8.40 21.68 -5.57
C SER A 347 -7.06 21.19 -5.04
N GLU A 348 -6.93 21.19 -3.73
CA GLU A 348 -5.70 20.85 -3.03
C GLU A 348 -6.05 20.12 -1.74
N VAL A 349 -5.26 19.10 -1.42
CA VAL A 349 -5.35 18.32 -0.19
C VAL A 349 -3.97 18.36 0.46
N THR A 350 -3.91 18.76 1.73
CA THR A 350 -2.67 18.74 2.51
C THR A 350 -2.53 17.42 3.26
N MET A 351 -1.34 17.12 3.80
CA MET A 351 -1.10 15.85 4.52
C MET A 351 -2.03 15.66 5.71
N ASP A 352 -2.48 16.75 6.34
CA ASP A 352 -3.37 16.71 7.50
C ASP A 352 -4.65 15.93 7.22
N ALA A 353 -5.17 16.02 6.00
CA ALA A 353 -6.35 15.26 5.58
C ALA A 353 -6.11 13.75 5.70
N LEU A 354 -4.90 13.27 5.44
CA LEU A 354 -4.56 11.84 5.46
C LEU A 354 -4.65 11.21 6.86
N PHE A 355 -4.65 12.05 7.90
CA PHE A 355 -4.79 11.63 9.30
C PHE A 355 -6.25 11.62 9.78
N GLU A 356 -7.20 12.06 8.94
CA GLU A 356 -8.61 12.06 9.35
C GLU A 356 -9.18 10.64 9.46
N LYS A 357 -10.08 10.47 10.43
CA LYS A 357 -10.90 9.27 10.55
C LYS A 357 -11.84 9.13 9.35
N THR A 358 -11.89 7.93 8.80
CA THR A 358 -12.90 7.49 7.84
C THR A 358 -14.02 6.80 8.61
N GLU A 359 -15.25 7.28 8.42
CA GLU A 359 -16.46 6.68 9.01
C GLU A 359 -16.91 5.42 8.27
#